data_AF-A0A2P7TBF2-F1
#
_entry.id   AF-A0A2P7TBF2-F1
#
_cell.length_a   1.000
_cell.length_b   1.000
_cell.length_c   1.000
_cell.angle_alpha   90.00
_cell.angle_beta   90.00
_cell.angle_gamma   90.00
#
_symmetry.space_group_name_H-M   'P 1'
#
loop_
_entity.id
_entity.type
_entity.pdbx_description
1 polymer ?
#
loop_
_entity_poly.entity_id
_entity_poly.type
_entity_poly.pdbx_seq_one_letter_code
_entity_poly.pdbx_strand_id
1 'polypeptide(L)'
;MKITQHPKHFVPVLLALLFTMFGCHKEETVNPAPMLPLHAVRGATPGIYDANGRFMLLRGVNYNALGDYWQGNAGTPPTVAYSASDFEQMATYGFNCVRLLFSWSKLQPQKGVIDQNYINQIKRAVEDAARNNLYIVLDMHQDAWGKYVATPDFALCETPAKGWDGAPQWATITHDSSTCTINGMRESAPAVVTAFHNFWNNTNGIQDDCKAAWAELVKQTCQYANIAGYDLLNEPNMGYGTLDQERQNLNNFYGSLIETIRQAESSTGCQKHIVFVETAVTLAGAANPIVPDPAFTADDNLVFAPHHYFESISYDLSIELGYNILRAGSVLFNSTLWVGEWGYFNGIADTAKIKRFAAMEDACFCGSAWWQWAQAPGDPHGVWWNGSSFSASDNSMHLIEVNAGGLRTGNVNTPFLNILSRARPLAITGMPVAFTSNPTNGLLHLEADASTTGDTEIWIPDRFGTPLITGTNILQVTTNVVNGGYLAKVQVQPGTYTIDVAY
;
A
#
# COMPACT_ATOMS: atom_id res chain seq x y z
N MET A 1 -77.37 36.20 -43.57
CA MET A 1 -76.21 36.92 -43.01
C MET A 1 -74.96 36.35 -43.66
N LYS A 2 -74.28 37.13 -44.52
CA LYS A 2 -72.97 36.79 -45.11
C LYS A 2 -71.94 36.79 -43.95
N ILE A 3 -70.86 35.99 -43.94
CA ILE A 3 -69.64 36.21 -44.74
C ILE A 3 -68.69 34.99 -44.58
N THR A 4 -68.31 34.42 -45.73
CA THR A 4 -67.04 33.75 -46.15
C THR A 4 -66.39 32.62 -45.34
N GLN A 5 -66.34 31.43 -45.96
CA GLN A 5 -65.29 30.42 -45.76
C GLN A 5 -64.45 30.31 -47.06
N HIS A 6 -63.14 30.49 -46.96
CA HIS A 6 -62.17 30.21 -48.03
C HIS A 6 -61.55 28.81 -47.83
N PRO A 7 -61.25 28.06 -48.90
CA PRO A 7 -60.65 26.74 -48.83
C PRO A 7 -59.12 26.81 -48.64
N LYS A 8 -58.57 25.89 -47.83
CA LYS A 8 -57.13 25.73 -47.61
C LYS A 8 -56.50 24.94 -48.76
N HIS A 9 -55.45 25.50 -49.36
CA HIS A 9 -54.57 24.79 -50.30
C HIS A 9 -53.66 23.80 -49.56
N PHE A 10 -53.58 22.59 -50.09
CA PHE A 10 -52.63 21.54 -49.72
C PHE A 10 -51.26 21.84 -50.34
N VAL A 11 -50.20 21.86 -49.53
CA VAL A 11 -48.79 21.84 -49.97
C VAL A 11 -48.18 20.52 -49.48
N PRO A 12 -47.58 19.68 -50.33
CA PRO A 12 -46.93 18.46 -49.90
C PRO A 12 -45.52 18.81 -49.38
N VAL A 13 -45.23 18.45 -48.13
CA VAL A 13 -43.88 18.53 -47.55
C VAL A 13 -43.09 17.29 -47.98
N LEU A 14 -42.03 17.51 -48.75
CA LEU A 14 -41.05 16.49 -49.14
C LEU A 14 -40.10 16.27 -47.96
N LEU A 15 -40.19 15.13 -47.27
CA LEU A 15 -39.21 14.74 -46.25
C LEU A 15 -37.95 14.17 -46.93
N ALA A 16 -36.84 14.90 -46.87
CA ALA A 16 -35.52 14.38 -47.23
C ALA A 16 -34.96 13.57 -46.04
N LEU A 17 -34.85 12.25 -46.21
CA LEU A 17 -34.15 11.35 -45.29
C LEU A 17 -32.63 11.55 -45.45
N LEU A 18 -32.00 12.26 -44.49
CA LEU A 18 -30.55 12.17 -44.30
C LEU A 18 -30.22 10.80 -43.71
N PHE A 19 -29.56 9.95 -44.49
CA PHE A 19 -28.87 8.77 -43.98
C PHE A 19 -27.58 9.22 -43.29
N THR A 20 -27.59 9.28 -41.95
CA THR A 20 -26.37 9.33 -41.16
C THR A 20 -25.76 7.93 -41.12
N MET A 21 -24.66 7.74 -41.83
CA MET A 21 -23.80 6.56 -41.69
C MET A 21 -23.18 6.60 -40.30
N PHE A 22 -23.77 5.90 -39.32
CA PHE A 22 -23.12 5.61 -38.05
C PHE A 22 -21.99 4.63 -38.34
N GLY A 23 -20.78 5.15 -38.54
CA GLY A 23 -19.56 4.37 -38.47
C GLY A 23 -19.45 3.80 -37.06
N CYS A 24 -19.57 2.48 -36.95
CA CYS A 24 -19.28 1.76 -35.72
C CYS A 24 -17.76 1.85 -35.49
N HIS A 25 -17.28 2.89 -34.81
CA HIS A 25 -15.96 2.82 -34.19
C HIS A 25 -16.05 1.75 -33.12
N LYS A 26 -15.55 0.56 -33.45
CA LYS A 26 -15.13 -0.42 -32.47
C LYS A 26 -14.07 0.32 -31.65
N GLU A 27 -14.39 0.73 -30.43
CA GLU A 27 -13.35 1.04 -29.45
C GLU A 27 -12.48 -0.21 -29.42
N GLU A 28 -11.28 -0.11 -30.00
CA GLU A 28 -10.25 -1.08 -29.70
C GLU A 28 -10.03 -0.96 -28.20
N THR A 29 -10.58 -1.90 -27.44
CA THR A 29 -10.11 -2.17 -26.09
C THR A 29 -8.65 -2.54 -26.25
N VAL A 30 -7.77 -1.54 -26.20
CA VAL A 30 -6.34 -1.75 -26.04
C VAL A 30 -6.24 -2.47 -24.72
N ASN A 31 -6.11 -3.80 -24.78
CA ASN A 31 -5.75 -4.57 -23.59
C ASN A 31 -4.46 -3.93 -23.08
N PRO A 32 -4.42 -3.42 -21.84
CA PRO A 32 -3.20 -2.88 -21.29
C PRO A 32 -2.09 -3.93 -21.45
N ALA A 33 -0.90 -3.48 -21.81
CA ALA A 33 0.25 -4.38 -21.90
C ALA A 33 0.35 -5.17 -20.58
N PRO A 34 0.60 -6.49 -20.64
CA PRO A 34 0.65 -7.29 -19.43
C PRO A 34 1.70 -6.72 -18.48
N MET A 35 1.33 -6.58 -17.20
CA MET A 35 2.25 -6.14 -16.17
C MET A 35 3.45 -7.09 -16.09
N LEU A 36 4.63 -6.54 -15.89
CA LEU A 36 5.86 -7.30 -15.83
C LEU A 36 6.15 -7.69 -14.38
N PRO A 37 6.54 -8.95 -14.12
CA PRO A 37 6.95 -9.34 -12.78
C PRO A 37 8.14 -8.50 -12.28
N LEU A 38 8.17 -8.27 -10.96
CA LEU A 38 9.22 -7.51 -10.30
C LEU A 38 10.21 -8.40 -9.57
N HIS A 39 11.42 -7.90 -9.41
CA HIS A 39 12.44 -8.46 -8.52
C HIS A 39 13.25 -7.34 -7.87
N ALA A 40 13.81 -7.60 -6.70
CA ALA A 40 14.72 -6.72 -6.00
C ALA A 40 16.16 -7.15 -6.25
N VAL A 41 17.05 -6.17 -6.29
CA VAL A 41 18.50 -6.36 -6.32
C VAL A 41 19.08 -5.75 -5.05
N ARG A 42 20.01 -6.48 -4.43
CA ARG A 42 20.83 -6.05 -3.28
C ARG A 42 22.25 -5.69 -3.74
N GLY A 43 23.02 -4.99 -2.92
CA GLY A 43 24.43 -4.71 -3.24
C GLY A 43 24.67 -3.34 -3.88
N ALA A 44 25.46 -3.33 -4.96
CA ALA A 44 25.99 -2.10 -5.56
C ALA A 44 24.93 -1.24 -6.26
N THR A 45 23.88 -1.86 -6.78
CA THR A 45 22.76 -1.18 -7.46
C THR A 45 21.45 -1.62 -6.82
N PRO A 46 21.21 -1.26 -5.54
CA PRO A 46 20.04 -1.72 -4.84
C PRO A 46 18.78 -1.07 -5.42
N GLY A 47 17.75 -1.86 -5.69
CA GLY A 47 16.54 -1.34 -6.35
C GLY A 47 15.49 -2.42 -6.59
N ILE A 48 14.30 -1.98 -7.00
CA ILE A 48 13.26 -2.85 -7.54
C ILE A 48 13.27 -2.69 -9.06
N TYR A 49 13.25 -3.80 -9.78
CA TYR A 49 13.36 -3.83 -11.23
C TYR A 49 12.24 -4.67 -11.84
N ASP A 50 11.75 -4.25 -13.00
CA ASP A 50 10.86 -5.09 -13.80
C ASP A 50 11.65 -6.15 -14.60
N ALA A 51 10.94 -7.08 -15.24
CA ALA A 51 11.54 -8.12 -16.07
C ALA A 51 12.34 -7.58 -17.29
N ASN A 52 12.18 -6.30 -17.65
CA ASN A 52 12.97 -5.64 -18.69
C ASN A 52 14.21 -4.92 -18.13
N GLY A 53 14.43 -4.95 -16.81
CA GLY A 53 15.56 -4.30 -16.15
C GLY A 53 15.37 -2.80 -15.91
N ARG A 54 14.14 -2.27 -16.03
CA ARG A 54 13.85 -0.87 -15.68
C ARG A 54 13.73 -0.73 -14.17
N PHE A 55 14.31 0.32 -13.61
CA PHE A 55 14.15 0.65 -12.19
C PHE A 55 12.71 1.10 -11.94
N MET A 56 12.03 0.46 -10.99
CA MET A 56 10.62 0.68 -10.68
C MET A 56 10.46 1.51 -9.41
N LEU A 57 9.71 2.61 -9.50
CA LEU A 57 9.35 3.43 -8.35
C LEU A 57 7.91 3.13 -7.92
N LEU A 58 7.77 2.34 -6.85
CA LEU A 58 6.46 1.94 -6.32
C LEU A 58 5.95 2.95 -5.29
N ARG A 59 4.90 3.71 -5.63
CA ARG A 59 4.22 4.62 -4.70
C ARG A 59 2.72 4.35 -4.71
N GLY A 60 2.18 4.19 -3.51
CA GLY A 60 0.86 3.60 -3.33
C GLY A 60 0.15 4.01 -2.05
N VAL A 61 -0.83 3.19 -1.69
CA VAL A 61 -1.66 3.35 -0.49
C VAL A 61 -1.85 2.00 0.20
N ASN A 62 -2.06 2.04 1.51
CA ASN A 62 -2.54 0.91 2.29
C ASN A 62 -4.06 0.74 2.09
N TYR A 63 -4.50 -0.50 1.86
CA TYR A 63 -5.90 -0.84 1.63
C TYR A 63 -6.36 -1.97 2.56
N ASN A 64 -7.15 -1.59 3.58
CA ASN A 64 -7.52 -2.47 4.69
C ASN A 64 -8.86 -3.20 4.54
N ALA A 65 -9.52 -3.08 3.38
CA ALA A 65 -10.88 -3.58 3.18
C ALA A 65 -11.05 -5.10 3.36
N LEU A 66 -9.96 -5.88 3.29
CA LEU A 66 -9.98 -7.33 3.52
C LEU A 66 -9.59 -7.71 4.95
N GLY A 67 -9.09 -6.78 5.76
CA GLY A 67 -8.70 -7.02 7.16
C GLY A 67 -9.82 -7.59 8.04
N ASP A 68 -9.42 -8.12 9.19
CA ASP A 68 -10.32 -8.75 10.17
C ASP A 68 -10.23 -8.05 11.52
N TYR A 69 -10.79 -6.85 11.57
CA TYR A 69 -10.76 -5.96 12.71
C TYR A 69 -11.79 -6.26 13.78
N TRP A 70 -11.45 -5.89 15.01
CA TRP A 70 -12.32 -5.98 16.17
C TRP A 70 -13.54 -5.09 16.01
N GLN A 71 -14.71 -5.65 16.32
CA GLN A 71 -15.99 -4.97 16.24
C GLN A 71 -16.37 -4.40 17.61
N GLY A 72 -15.97 -3.16 17.90
CA GLY A 72 -16.30 -2.50 19.16
C GLY A 72 -17.77 -2.09 19.30
N ASN A 73 -18.41 -1.73 18.18
CA ASN A 73 -19.81 -1.32 18.13
C ASN A 73 -20.53 -2.03 16.99
N ALA A 74 -21.54 -2.84 17.28
CA ALA A 74 -22.26 -3.65 16.27
C ALA A 74 -22.95 -2.82 15.17
N GLY A 75 -23.24 -1.54 15.41
CA GLY A 75 -23.88 -0.65 14.44
C GLY A 75 -22.92 0.06 13.48
N THR A 76 -21.60 -0.06 13.69
CA THR A 76 -20.60 0.69 12.93
C THR A 76 -19.54 -0.27 12.40
N PRO A 77 -19.44 -0.50 11.08
CA PRO A 77 -18.49 -1.47 10.55
C PRO A 77 -17.03 -1.03 10.80
N PRO A 78 -16.10 -1.97 11.05
CA PRO A 78 -14.70 -1.66 11.34
C PRO A 78 -13.84 -1.55 10.08
N THR A 79 -14.38 -1.97 8.94
CA THR A 79 -13.75 -1.86 7.62
C THR A 79 -14.72 -1.21 6.64
N VAL A 80 -14.17 -0.52 5.65
CA VAL A 80 -14.95 -0.09 4.49
C VAL A 80 -15.17 -1.29 3.59
N ALA A 81 -16.38 -1.49 3.07
CA ALA A 81 -16.65 -2.60 2.16
C ALA A 81 -15.75 -2.53 0.91
N TYR A 82 -15.18 -3.68 0.55
CA TYR A 82 -14.37 -3.86 -0.65
C TYR A 82 -15.09 -3.37 -1.91
N SER A 83 -14.37 -2.67 -2.79
CA SER A 83 -14.86 -2.28 -4.11
C SER A 83 -13.75 -2.30 -5.14
N ALA A 84 -14.00 -2.95 -6.28
CA ALA A 84 -13.08 -2.91 -7.43
C ALA A 84 -12.83 -1.47 -7.92
N SER A 85 -13.82 -0.58 -7.76
CA SER A 85 -13.71 0.83 -8.15
C SER A 85 -12.69 1.61 -7.32
N ASP A 86 -12.28 1.11 -6.14
CA ASP A 86 -11.20 1.75 -5.38
C ASP A 86 -9.89 1.71 -6.16
N PHE A 87 -9.57 0.58 -6.81
CA PHE A 87 -8.37 0.45 -7.64
C PHE A 87 -8.41 1.36 -8.86
N GLU A 88 -9.58 1.50 -9.51
CA GLU A 88 -9.78 2.47 -10.59
C GLU A 88 -9.52 3.90 -10.08
N GLN A 89 -10.05 4.25 -8.92
CA GLN A 89 -9.87 5.57 -8.33
C GLN A 89 -8.42 5.82 -7.90
N MET A 90 -7.74 4.84 -7.30
CA MET A 90 -6.32 4.92 -6.95
C MET A 90 -5.45 5.21 -8.17
N ALA A 91 -5.72 4.55 -9.30
CA ALA A 91 -5.01 4.77 -10.55
C ALA A 91 -5.20 6.20 -11.09
N THR A 92 -6.35 6.85 -10.83
CA THR A 92 -6.56 8.26 -11.24
C THR A 92 -5.64 9.26 -10.53
N TYR A 93 -5.06 8.86 -9.40
CA TYR A 93 -4.07 9.66 -8.68
C TYR A 93 -2.62 9.26 -9.01
N GLY A 94 -2.41 8.37 -9.97
CA GLY A 94 -1.09 7.92 -10.37
C GLY A 94 -0.41 6.98 -9.38
N PHE A 95 -1.16 6.38 -8.45
CA PHE A 95 -0.63 5.25 -7.67
C PHE A 95 -0.34 4.08 -8.61
N ASN A 96 0.75 3.36 -8.37
CA ASN A 96 1.12 2.16 -9.13
C ASN A 96 1.31 0.94 -8.22
N CYS A 97 1.00 1.06 -6.93
CA CYS A 97 1.13 0.00 -5.94
C CYS A 97 0.03 0.12 -4.89
N VAL A 98 -0.37 -1.00 -4.30
CA VAL A 98 -1.25 -1.08 -3.14
C VAL A 98 -0.64 -2.08 -2.15
N ARG A 99 -0.47 -1.66 -0.90
CA ARG A 99 -0.21 -2.58 0.21
C ARG A 99 -1.56 -3.13 0.65
N LEU A 100 -1.86 -4.36 0.25
CA LEU A 100 -3.13 -5.02 0.47
C LEU A 100 -3.06 -5.81 1.78
N LEU A 101 -3.73 -5.28 2.79
CA LEU A 101 -3.76 -5.88 4.11
C LEU A 101 -4.69 -7.09 4.09
N PHE A 102 -4.24 -8.17 4.71
CA PHE A 102 -5.05 -9.34 5.01
C PHE A 102 -4.67 -9.91 6.38
N SER A 103 -5.65 -10.43 7.13
CA SER A 103 -5.38 -10.95 8.48
C SER A 103 -5.26 -12.47 8.51
N TRP A 104 -4.30 -12.99 9.29
CA TRP A 104 -4.13 -14.43 9.54
C TRP A 104 -5.42 -15.07 10.07
N SER A 105 -6.18 -14.34 10.90
CA SER A 105 -7.42 -14.81 11.50
C SER A 105 -8.52 -15.16 10.50
N LYS A 106 -8.55 -14.52 9.32
CA LYS A 106 -9.44 -14.88 8.22
C LYS A 106 -8.84 -15.93 7.29
N LEU A 107 -7.52 -15.93 7.12
CA LEU A 107 -6.84 -16.92 6.29
C LEU A 107 -6.87 -18.32 6.91
N GLN A 108 -6.74 -18.40 8.23
CA GLN A 108 -6.77 -19.65 9.00
C GLN A 108 -7.65 -19.51 10.26
N PRO A 109 -8.99 -19.44 10.08
CA PRO A 109 -9.92 -19.15 11.18
C PRO A 109 -9.97 -20.24 12.25
N GLN A 110 -9.61 -21.47 11.90
CA GLN A 110 -9.43 -22.59 12.82
C GLN A 110 -8.08 -23.23 12.57
N LYS A 111 -7.46 -23.76 13.63
CA LYS A 111 -6.15 -24.41 13.53
C LYS A 111 -6.16 -25.50 12.45
N GLY A 112 -5.23 -25.42 11.51
CA GLY A 112 -5.11 -26.36 10.39
C GLY A 112 -6.17 -26.22 9.27
N VAL A 113 -7.08 -25.25 9.35
CA VAL A 113 -8.14 -25.04 8.35
C VAL A 113 -7.90 -23.72 7.62
N ILE A 114 -7.54 -23.80 6.35
CA ILE A 114 -7.37 -22.63 5.46
C ILE A 114 -8.73 -22.23 4.86
N ASP A 115 -9.06 -20.94 4.92
CA ASP A 115 -10.28 -20.42 4.32
C ASP A 115 -10.08 -20.11 2.82
N GLN A 116 -10.55 -21.03 1.98
CA GLN A 116 -10.45 -20.88 0.53
C GLN A 116 -11.30 -19.72 -0.02
N ASN A 117 -12.41 -19.36 0.62
CA ASN A 117 -13.23 -18.22 0.19
C ASN A 117 -12.50 -16.92 0.43
N TYR A 118 -11.73 -16.82 1.52
CA TYR A 118 -10.90 -15.66 1.80
C TYR A 118 -9.72 -15.54 0.82
N ILE A 119 -9.04 -16.65 0.49
CA ILE A 119 -8.02 -16.65 -0.58
C ILE A 119 -8.61 -16.16 -1.91
N ASN A 120 -9.83 -16.60 -2.26
CA ASN A 120 -10.49 -16.15 -3.48
C ASN A 120 -10.82 -14.64 -3.47
N GLN A 121 -11.08 -14.05 -2.30
CA GLN A 121 -11.26 -12.58 -2.18
C GLN A 121 -9.93 -11.85 -2.42
N ILE A 122 -8.83 -12.34 -1.86
CA ILE A 122 -7.49 -11.77 -2.09
C ILE A 122 -7.14 -11.85 -3.58
N LYS A 123 -7.34 -13.02 -4.22
CA LYS A 123 -7.10 -13.18 -5.66
C LYS A 123 -7.92 -12.21 -6.50
N ARG A 124 -9.18 -11.99 -6.15
CA ARG A 124 -10.02 -11.01 -6.84
C ARG A 124 -9.50 -9.58 -6.70
N ALA A 125 -9.02 -9.20 -5.52
CA ALA A 125 -8.35 -7.91 -5.33
C ALA A 125 -7.08 -7.77 -6.18
N VAL A 126 -6.27 -8.82 -6.27
CA VAL A 126 -5.08 -8.86 -7.13
C VAL A 126 -5.46 -8.69 -8.61
N GLU A 127 -6.50 -9.36 -9.08
CA GLU A 127 -7.02 -9.25 -10.45
C GLU A 127 -7.61 -7.87 -10.74
N ASP A 128 -8.37 -7.29 -9.81
CA ASP A 128 -8.95 -5.96 -9.93
C ASP A 128 -7.87 -4.86 -9.95
N ALA A 129 -6.81 -5.02 -9.16
CA ALA A 129 -5.62 -4.17 -9.20
C ALA A 129 -4.85 -4.29 -10.53
N ALA A 130 -4.66 -5.51 -11.05
CA ALA A 130 -3.97 -5.76 -12.31
C ALA A 130 -4.64 -5.04 -13.49
N ARG A 131 -5.99 -5.03 -13.52
CA ARG A 131 -6.77 -4.30 -14.54
C ARG A 131 -6.53 -2.79 -14.55
N ASN A 132 -6.01 -2.26 -13.45
CA ASN A 132 -5.70 -0.85 -13.24
C ASN A 132 -4.19 -0.55 -13.20
N ASN A 133 -3.34 -1.50 -13.65
CA ASN A 133 -1.89 -1.39 -13.63
C ASN A 133 -1.29 -1.13 -12.23
N LEU A 134 -1.92 -1.69 -11.20
CA LEU A 134 -1.46 -1.59 -9.81
C LEU A 134 -0.76 -2.89 -9.39
N TYR A 135 0.46 -2.74 -8.86
CA TYR A 135 1.13 -3.82 -8.17
C TYR A 135 0.53 -4.03 -6.77
N ILE A 136 0.54 -5.26 -6.27
CA ILE A 136 0.12 -5.62 -4.92
C ILE A 136 1.33 -6.05 -4.09
N VAL A 137 1.49 -5.41 -2.94
CA VAL A 137 2.28 -5.97 -1.82
C VAL A 137 1.27 -6.63 -0.89
N LEU A 138 1.34 -7.96 -0.75
CA LEU A 138 0.47 -8.70 0.17
C LEU A 138 1.04 -8.58 1.58
N ASP A 139 0.27 -8.01 2.49
CA ASP A 139 0.69 -7.75 3.86
C ASP A 139 -0.12 -8.56 4.87
N MET A 140 0.57 -9.44 5.60
CA MET A 140 -0.02 -10.16 6.74
C MET A 140 -0.11 -9.20 7.93
N HIS A 141 -1.20 -8.44 7.93
CA HIS A 141 -1.39 -7.32 8.84
C HIS A 141 -1.79 -7.78 10.23
N GLN A 142 -1.28 -7.08 11.23
CA GLN A 142 -1.69 -7.18 12.61
C GLN A 142 -1.45 -5.86 13.32
N ASP A 143 -2.32 -5.56 14.27
CA ASP A 143 -2.10 -4.53 15.27
C ASP A 143 -2.23 -5.17 16.65
N ALA A 144 -1.25 -4.94 17.53
CA ALA A 144 -1.24 -5.45 18.91
C ALA A 144 -1.71 -6.92 19.01
N TRP A 145 -1.18 -7.77 18.13
CA TRP A 145 -1.47 -9.20 17.97
C TRP A 145 -2.82 -9.56 17.32
N GLY A 146 -3.94 -9.00 17.76
CA GLY A 146 -5.25 -9.38 17.21
C GLY A 146 -6.51 -8.92 17.94
N LYS A 147 -7.68 -9.35 17.45
CA LYS A 147 -8.99 -9.04 18.06
C LYS A 147 -9.15 -9.52 19.49
N TYR A 148 -8.45 -10.58 19.85
CA TYR A 148 -8.67 -11.36 21.06
C TYR A 148 -7.83 -10.90 22.26
N VAL A 149 -7.20 -9.71 22.18
CA VAL A 149 -6.51 -9.06 23.30
C VAL A 149 -7.35 -7.95 23.96
N ALA A 150 -8.60 -7.77 23.53
CA ALA A 150 -9.53 -6.81 24.13
C ALA A 150 -9.79 -7.11 25.61
N THR A 151 -9.88 -6.07 26.45
CA THR A 151 -10.23 -6.23 27.87
C THR A 151 -11.67 -6.73 28.01
N PRO A 152 -11.93 -7.88 28.65
CA PRO A 152 -13.29 -8.41 28.79
C PRO A 152 -14.16 -7.61 29.77
N ASP A 153 -13.57 -7.17 30.88
CA ASP A 153 -14.23 -6.34 31.91
C ASP A 153 -13.42 -5.07 32.16
N PHE A 154 -13.91 -3.95 31.61
CA PHE A 154 -13.25 -2.66 31.72
C PHE A 154 -13.21 -2.11 33.15
N ALA A 155 -14.10 -2.57 34.05
CA ALA A 155 -14.15 -2.08 35.43
C ALA A 155 -12.91 -2.48 36.25
N LEU A 156 -12.19 -3.51 35.81
CA LEU A 156 -10.99 -4.04 36.46
C LEU A 156 -9.69 -3.41 35.94
N CYS A 157 -9.80 -2.44 35.03
CA CYS A 157 -8.67 -1.94 34.27
C CYS A 157 -8.70 -0.42 34.11
N GLU A 158 -7.69 0.27 34.63
CA GLU A 158 -7.61 1.74 34.54
C GLU A 158 -7.47 2.22 33.08
N THR A 159 -6.72 1.48 32.26
CA THR A 159 -6.51 1.77 30.83
C THR A 159 -6.78 0.52 29.99
N PRO A 160 -8.06 0.21 29.71
CA PRO A 160 -8.44 -1.01 29.00
C PRO A 160 -7.94 -1.05 27.56
N ALA A 161 -7.48 -2.23 27.11
CA ALA A 161 -7.24 -2.48 25.70
C ALA A 161 -8.56 -2.73 24.96
N LYS A 162 -8.59 -2.31 23.70
CA LYS A 162 -9.53 -2.79 22.69
C LYS A 162 -8.93 -3.96 21.92
N GLY A 163 -9.77 -4.67 21.17
CA GLY A 163 -9.27 -5.59 20.17
C GLY A 163 -8.79 -4.84 18.94
N TRP A 164 -7.96 -5.50 18.15
CA TRP A 164 -7.35 -4.96 16.94
C TRP A 164 -7.58 -5.92 15.77
N ASP A 165 -6.55 -6.36 15.06
CA ASP A 165 -6.63 -7.32 13.95
C ASP A 165 -5.33 -8.13 13.83
N GLY A 166 -5.36 -9.24 13.09
CA GLY A 166 -4.20 -10.10 12.89
C GLY A 166 -4.47 -11.55 13.24
N ALA A 167 -3.99 -12.03 14.38
CA ALA A 167 -3.97 -13.44 14.72
C ALA A 167 -5.36 -14.01 15.12
N PRO A 168 -5.66 -15.28 14.77
CA PRO A 168 -6.89 -15.96 15.20
C PRO A 168 -6.86 -16.29 16.70
N GLN A 169 -8.05 -16.48 17.29
CA GLN A 169 -8.21 -16.77 18.72
C GLN A 169 -7.41 -17.99 19.17
N TRP A 170 -7.38 -19.06 18.36
CA TRP A 170 -6.69 -20.31 18.69
C TRP A 170 -5.17 -20.15 18.73
N ALA A 171 -4.63 -19.10 18.11
CA ALA A 171 -3.20 -18.74 18.17
C ALA A 171 -2.90 -17.70 19.26
N THR A 172 -3.91 -17.04 19.83
CA THR A 172 -3.75 -16.01 20.88
C THR A 172 -3.56 -16.65 22.26
N ILE A 173 -2.31 -16.96 22.60
CA ILE A 173 -1.93 -17.57 23.88
C ILE A 173 -1.43 -16.47 24.83
N THR A 174 -2.27 -16.06 25.77
CA THR A 174 -1.96 -14.96 26.71
C THR A 174 -1.72 -15.43 28.16
N HIS A 175 -2.01 -16.70 28.48
CA HIS A 175 -1.92 -17.26 29.84
C HIS A 175 -2.61 -16.40 30.90
N ASP A 176 -3.80 -15.88 30.58
CA ASP A 176 -4.58 -14.97 31.44
C ASP A 176 -3.83 -13.69 31.85
N SER A 177 -2.79 -13.30 31.11
CA SER A 177 -2.08 -12.05 31.32
C SER A 177 -3.01 -10.85 31.17
N SER A 178 -2.75 -9.80 31.93
CA SER A 178 -3.56 -8.59 31.92
C SER A 178 -3.64 -7.98 30.52
N THR A 179 -4.84 -7.58 30.12
CA THR A 179 -5.10 -6.79 28.90
C THR A 179 -5.02 -5.29 29.17
N CYS A 180 -4.67 -4.86 30.40
CA CYS A 180 -4.47 -3.45 30.69
C CYS A 180 -3.22 -2.92 30.01
N THR A 181 -3.39 -1.83 29.28
CA THR A 181 -2.29 -1.12 28.65
C THR A 181 -1.50 -0.30 29.68
N ILE A 182 -0.34 0.20 29.27
CA ILE A 182 0.43 1.22 29.98
C ILE A 182 0.26 2.51 29.19
N ASN A 183 -0.31 3.54 29.84
CA ASN A 183 -0.58 4.85 29.23
C ASN A 183 -1.43 4.81 27.94
N GLY A 184 -2.24 3.76 27.74
CA GLY A 184 -3.06 3.61 26.53
C GLY A 184 -2.32 3.09 25.30
N MET A 185 -1.03 2.75 25.38
CA MET A 185 -0.27 2.22 24.24
C MET A 185 -0.68 0.77 23.95
N ARG A 186 -1.12 0.49 22.72
CA ARG A 186 -1.75 -0.79 22.34
C ARG A 186 -0.80 -1.98 22.50
N GLU A 187 0.48 -1.79 22.20
CA GLU A 187 1.53 -2.80 22.26
C GLU A 187 1.96 -3.16 23.68
N SER A 188 1.63 -2.30 24.66
CA SER A 188 2.17 -2.40 26.02
C SER A 188 1.37 -3.33 26.95
N ALA A 189 0.20 -3.81 26.51
CA ALA A 189 -0.61 -4.73 27.31
C ALA A 189 0.14 -6.06 27.53
N PRO A 190 0.27 -6.56 28.78
CA PRO A 190 0.95 -7.84 29.05
C PRO A 190 0.41 -9.03 28.24
N ALA A 191 -0.89 -9.04 27.94
CA ALA A 191 -1.51 -10.03 27.05
C ALA A 191 -0.91 -10.02 25.63
N VAL A 192 -0.64 -8.83 25.07
CA VAL A 192 -0.03 -8.67 23.75
C VAL A 192 1.42 -9.19 23.77
N VAL A 193 2.22 -8.74 24.75
CA VAL A 193 3.61 -9.19 24.92
C VAL A 193 3.68 -10.71 25.12
N THR A 194 2.75 -11.28 25.88
CA THR A 194 2.67 -12.73 26.10
C THR A 194 2.29 -13.48 24.83
N ALA A 195 1.37 -12.95 24.03
CA ALA A 195 0.99 -13.57 22.76
C ALA A 195 2.17 -13.62 21.78
N PHE A 196 2.90 -12.50 21.60
CA PHE A 196 4.12 -12.46 20.81
C PHE A 196 5.21 -13.38 21.36
N HIS A 197 5.42 -13.39 22.68
CA HIS A 197 6.38 -14.31 23.30
C HIS A 197 6.07 -15.78 22.98
N ASN A 198 4.79 -16.18 23.03
CA ASN A 198 4.39 -17.54 22.66
C ASN A 198 4.55 -17.81 21.15
N PHE A 199 4.34 -16.81 20.31
CA PHE A 199 4.60 -16.92 18.87
C PHE A 199 6.09 -17.11 18.56
N TRP A 200 6.96 -16.31 19.18
CA TRP A 200 8.41 -16.42 19.02
C TRP A 200 8.95 -17.76 19.50
N ASN A 201 8.39 -18.30 20.58
CA ASN A 201 8.73 -19.63 21.09
C ASN A 201 8.05 -20.78 20.33
N ASN A 202 7.23 -20.47 19.32
CA ASN A 202 6.42 -21.44 18.59
C ASN A 202 5.58 -22.35 19.52
N THR A 203 5.05 -21.79 20.61
CA THR A 203 4.23 -22.52 21.58
C THR A 203 3.07 -23.20 20.85
N ASN A 204 2.88 -24.49 21.07
CA ASN A 204 1.87 -25.30 20.39
C ASN A 204 1.95 -25.31 18.85
N GLY A 205 3.08 -24.92 18.24
CA GLY A 205 3.26 -24.91 16.79
C GLY A 205 2.62 -23.72 16.06
N ILE A 206 2.21 -22.66 16.76
CA ILE A 206 1.47 -21.54 16.14
C ILE A 206 2.28 -20.76 15.09
N GLN A 207 3.60 -20.70 15.22
CA GLN A 207 4.46 -20.08 14.22
C GLN A 207 4.54 -20.95 12.95
N ASP A 208 4.55 -22.27 13.11
CA ASP A 208 4.50 -23.20 11.98
C ASP A 208 3.16 -23.13 11.24
N ASP A 209 2.05 -23.03 11.98
CA ASP A 209 0.72 -22.82 11.38
C ASP A 209 0.65 -21.50 10.58
N CYS A 210 1.23 -20.40 11.10
CA CYS A 210 1.33 -19.12 10.39
C CYS A 210 2.12 -19.24 9.08
N LYS A 211 3.30 -19.89 9.11
CA LYS A 211 4.11 -20.17 7.91
C LYS A 211 3.36 -21.04 6.90
N ALA A 212 2.62 -22.04 7.37
CA ALA A 212 1.80 -22.90 6.51
C ALA A 212 0.65 -22.11 5.85
N ALA A 213 0.00 -21.19 6.58
CA ALA A 213 -1.01 -20.31 6.01
C ALA A 213 -0.44 -19.41 4.90
N TRP A 214 0.73 -18.81 5.12
CA TRP A 214 1.49 -18.10 4.09
C TRP A 214 1.77 -18.97 2.86
N ALA A 215 2.27 -20.19 3.07
CA ALA A 215 2.57 -21.12 1.97
C ALA A 215 1.34 -21.41 1.10
N GLU A 216 0.16 -21.60 1.71
CA GLU A 216 -1.07 -21.88 0.96
C GLU A 216 -1.62 -20.67 0.22
N LEU A 217 -1.44 -19.46 0.75
CA LEU A 217 -1.74 -18.25 -0.01
C LEU A 217 -0.80 -18.13 -1.22
N VAL A 218 0.51 -18.27 -1.01
CA VAL A 218 1.54 -18.13 -2.06
C VAL A 218 1.34 -19.11 -3.21
N LYS A 219 1.07 -20.39 -2.92
CA LYS A 219 0.79 -21.40 -3.96
C LYS A 219 -0.36 -21.02 -4.91
N GLN A 220 -1.27 -20.16 -4.45
CA GLN A 220 -2.46 -19.77 -5.20
C GLN A 220 -2.38 -18.37 -5.80
N THR A 221 -1.34 -17.61 -5.48
CA THR A 221 -1.19 -16.21 -5.91
C THR A 221 0.10 -15.94 -6.66
N CYS A 222 1.17 -16.72 -6.49
CA CYS A 222 2.47 -16.43 -7.11
C CYS A 222 2.47 -16.41 -8.65
N GLN A 223 1.43 -16.88 -9.34
CA GLN A 223 1.31 -16.77 -10.79
C GLN A 223 0.96 -15.36 -11.28
N TYR A 224 0.48 -14.47 -10.40
CA TYR A 224 0.07 -13.13 -10.78
C TYR A 224 1.28 -12.20 -10.91
N ALA A 225 1.58 -11.75 -12.13
CA ALA A 225 2.72 -10.88 -12.42
C ALA A 225 2.65 -9.51 -11.70
N ASN A 226 1.46 -9.07 -11.28
CA ASN A 226 1.29 -7.82 -10.54
C ASN A 226 1.46 -7.98 -9.02
N ILE A 227 1.78 -9.16 -8.51
CA ILE A 227 2.28 -9.25 -7.13
C ILE A 227 3.70 -8.70 -7.15
N ALA A 228 3.91 -7.56 -6.49
CA ALA A 228 5.25 -7.04 -6.25
C ALA A 228 5.99 -7.96 -5.27
N GLY A 229 5.30 -8.38 -4.20
CA GLY A 229 5.91 -9.22 -3.18
C GLY A 229 5.04 -9.44 -1.95
N TYR A 230 5.70 -9.95 -0.91
CA TYR A 230 5.10 -10.33 0.36
C TYR A 230 5.73 -9.52 1.49
N ASP A 231 4.90 -8.81 2.24
CA ASP A 231 5.26 -8.16 3.49
C ASP A 231 4.91 -9.10 4.65
N LEU A 232 5.95 -9.62 5.32
CA LEU A 232 5.87 -10.90 6.03
C LEU A 232 4.99 -10.87 7.28
N LEU A 233 5.08 -9.77 8.02
CA LEU A 233 4.34 -9.52 9.25
C LEU A 233 4.43 -8.03 9.58
N ASN A 234 3.29 -7.36 9.61
CA ASN A 234 3.20 -5.95 9.98
C ASN A 234 3.73 -5.69 11.39
N GLU A 235 4.54 -4.66 11.56
CA GLU A 235 5.04 -4.10 12.83
C GLU A 235 5.29 -5.16 13.93
N PRO A 236 6.20 -6.14 13.74
CA PRO A 236 6.32 -7.24 14.70
C PRO A 236 6.68 -6.73 16.09
N ASN A 237 5.94 -7.14 17.11
CA ASN A 237 6.22 -6.73 18.48
C ASN A 237 7.21 -7.66 19.19
N MET A 238 7.79 -7.14 20.25
CA MET A 238 8.66 -7.89 21.15
C MET A 238 7.88 -8.83 22.09
N GLY A 239 8.49 -9.97 22.41
CA GLY A 239 8.17 -10.76 23.60
C GLY A 239 8.92 -10.27 24.85
N TYR A 240 9.11 -11.15 25.82
CA TYR A 240 9.81 -10.87 27.09
C TYR A 240 11.34 -10.97 27.03
N GLY A 241 11.93 -11.21 25.86
CA GLY A 241 13.37 -11.34 25.67
C GLY A 241 14.13 -10.01 25.74
N THR A 242 15.45 -10.10 25.79
CA THR A 242 16.33 -8.94 25.57
C THR A 242 16.24 -8.47 24.11
N LEU A 243 16.67 -7.25 23.80
CA LEU A 243 16.70 -6.74 22.42
C LEU A 243 17.45 -7.70 21.47
N ASP A 244 18.57 -8.28 21.91
CA ASP A 244 19.31 -9.25 21.10
C ASP A 244 18.54 -10.56 20.90
N GLN A 245 17.82 -11.04 21.92
CA GLN A 245 16.99 -12.24 21.81
C GLN A 245 15.81 -12.01 20.87
N GLU A 246 15.13 -10.87 20.99
CA GLU A 246 14.00 -10.52 20.12
C GLU A 246 14.45 -10.29 18.68
N ARG A 247 15.64 -9.71 18.45
CA ARG A 247 16.26 -9.67 17.11
C ARG A 247 16.52 -11.08 16.56
N GLN A 248 17.02 -12.00 17.37
CA GLN A 248 17.24 -13.39 16.95
C GLN A 248 15.92 -14.10 16.64
N ASN A 249 14.87 -13.89 17.43
CA ASN A 249 13.54 -14.44 17.18
C ASN A 249 13.00 -13.96 15.83
N LEU A 250 13.11 -12.65 15.57
CA LEU A 250 12.70 -12.04 14.30
C LEU A 250 13.48 -12.60 13.11
N ASN A 251 14.82 -12.65 13.22
CA ASN A 251 15.69 -13.24 12.21
C ASN A 251 15.31 -14.69 11.88
N ASN A 252 15.08 -15.52 12.90
CA ASN A 252 14.72 -16.92 12.74
C ASN A 252 13.34 -17.09 12.08
N PHE A 253 12.36 -16.29 12.50
CA PHE A 253 11.03 -16.31 11.90
C PHE A 253 11.08 -15.91 10.43
N TYR A 254 11.67 -14.74 10.11
CA TYR A 254 11.76 -14.28 8.73
C TYR A 254 12.57 -15.23 7.85
N GLY A 255 13.72 -15.71 8.32
CA GLY A 255 14.54 -16.66 7.56
C GLY A 255 13.76 -17.93 7.19
N SER A 256 13.11 -18.55 8.18
CA SER A 256 12.34 -19.79 7.94
C SER A 256 11.03 -19.57 7.17
N LEU A 257 10.38 -18.41 7.32
CA LEU A 257 9.21 -18.05 6.52
C LEU A 257 9.59 -17.80 5.06
N ILE A 258 10.70 -17.12 4.79
CA ILE A 258 11.21 -16.92 3.43
C ILE A 258 11.49 -18.27 2.77
N GLU A 259 12.17 -19.19 3.44
CA GLU A 259 12.38 -20.55 2.92
C GLU A 259 11.06 -21.26 2.59
N THR A 260 10.06 -21.12 3.46
CA THR A 260 8.72 -21.69 3.26
C THR A 260 8.03 -21.09 2.03
N ILE A 261 8.11 -19.77 1.85
CA ILE A 261 7.59 -19.05 0.69
C ILE A 261 8.30 -19.51 -0.58
N ARG A 262 9.63 -19.61 -0.58
CA ARG A 262 10.40 -20.07 -1.74
C ARG A 262 10.06 -21.50 -2.12
N GLN A 263 9.82 -22.39 -1.15
CA GLN A 263 9.35 -23.75 -1.40
C GLN A 263 7.94 -23.75 -2.03
N ALA A 264 7.03 -22.90 -1.54
CA ALA A 264 5.70 -22.74 -2.10
C ALA A 264 5.75 -22.27 -3.56
N GLU A 265 6.51 -21.20 -3.86
CA GLU A 265 6.71 -20.70 -5.24
C GLU A 265 7.34 -21.77 -6.15
N SER A 266 8.36 -22.48 -5.66
CA SER A 266 9.03 -23.53 -6.42
C SER A 266 8.09 -24.70 -6.72
N SER A 267 7.20 -25.05 -5.78
CA SER A 267 6.25 -26.16 -5.95
C SER A 267 5.21 -25.93 -7.05
N THR A 268 4.96 -24.66 -7.39
CA THR A 268 4.02 -24.24 -8.44
C THR A 268 4.72 -23.76 -9.72
N GLY A 269 6.06 -23.70 -9.72
CA GLY A 269 6.85 -23.23 -10.86
C GLY A 269 6.82 -21.70 -11.04
N CYS A 270 6.47 -20.95 -10.00
CA CYS A 270 6.50 -19.50 -10.01
C CYS A 270 7.93 -18.96 -9.87
N GLN A 271 8.16 -17.75 -10.39
CA GLN A 271 9.36 -17.00 -10.05
C GLN A 271 9.34 -16.58 -8.58
N LYS A 272 10.51 -16.21 -8.06
CA LYS A 272 10.62 -15.60 -6.73
C LYS A 272 10.05 -14.18 -6.75
N HIS A 273 9.10 -13.87 -5.89
CA HIS A 273 8.63 -12.51 -5.66
C HIS A 273 9.46 -11.81 -4.58
N ILE A 274 9.39 -10.48 -4.54
CA ILE A 274 10.10 -9.69 -3.54
C ILE A 274 9.58 -10.06 -2.15
N VAL A 275 10.47 -10.08 -1.17
CA VAL A 275 10.10 -10.10 0.25
C VAL A 275 10.39 -8.74 0.85
N PHE A 276 9.37 -8.09 1.37
CA PHE A 276 9.45 -6.84 2.11
C PHE A 276 9.67 -7.19 3.59
N VAL A 277 10.75 -6.65 4.16
CA VAL A 277 11.22 -7.00 5.50
C VAL A 277 11.10 -5.77 6.41
N GLU A 278 10.16 -5.83 7.34
CA GLU A 278 9.95 -4.79 8.33
C GLU A 278 10.93 -4.88 9.50
N THR A 279 11.01 -3.77 10.25
CA THR A 279 11.64 -3.70 11.56
C THR A 279 10.62 -3.95 12.66
N ALA A 280 11.02 -4.55 13.78
CA ALA A 280 10.11 -4.74 14.91
C ALA A 280 9.89 -3.44 15.71
N VAL A 281 8.65 -3.23 16.14
CA VAL A 281 8.27 -2.12 17.03
C VAL A 281 8.73 -2.42 18.46
N THR A 282 9.29 -1.43 19.13
CA THR A 282 9.77 -1.60 20.51
C THR A 282 8.68 -1.31 21.54
N LEU A 283 8.74 -2.05 22.65
CA LEU A 283 7.99 -1.73 23.85
C LEU A 283 8.40 -0.33 24.35
N ALA A 284 7.40 0.53 24.58
CA ALA A 284 7.54 1.88 25.12
C ALA A 284 7.93 3.02 24.15
N GLY A 285 7.71 2.87 22.84
CA GLY A 285 7.87 3.97 21.89
C GLY A 285 9.30 4.48 21.77
N ALA A 286 10.29 3.66 22.14
CA ALA A 286 11.69 4.03 22.00
C ALA A 286 12.06 4.10 20.53
N ALA A 287 12.70 5.20 20.12
CA ALA A 287 12.99 5.55 18.73
C ALA A 287 13.87 4.56 17.92
N ASN A 288 14.37 3.48 18.54
CA ASN A 288 15.24 2.51 17.89
C ASN A 288 14.50 1.19 17.67
N PRO A 289 13.93 0.94 16.48
CA PRO A 289 13.29 -0.33 16.18
C PRO A 289 14.32 -1.47 16.19
N ILE A 290 13.86 -2.69 16.40
CA ILE A 290 14.72 -3.87 16.22
C ILE A 290 14.85 -4.12 14.73
N VAL A 291 16.04 -3.87 14.20
CA VAL A 291 16.37 -4.13 12.79
C VAL A 291 16.90 -5.57 12.67
N PRO A 292 16.35 -6.40 11.75
CA PRO A 292 16.90 -7.70 11.44
C PRO A 292 18.38 -7.62 11.04
N ASP A 293 19.15 -8.68 11.34
CA ASP A 293 20.53 -8.76 10.87
C ASP A 293 20.53 -8.88 9.33
N PRO A 294 21.29 -8.08 8.56
CA PRO A 294 21.36 -8.18 7.10
C PRO A 294 21.67 -9.57 6.54
N ALA A 295 22.31 -10.43 7.34
CA ALA A 295 22.73 -11.80 7.00
C ALA A 295 21.80 -12.89 7.57
N PHE A 296 20.61 -12.53 8.08
CA PHE A 296 19.64 -13.50 8.61
C PHE A 296 19.16 -14.55 7.59
N THR A 297 19.30 -14.25 6.29
CA THR A 297 18.94 -15.14 5.19
C THR A 297 19.92 -14.98 4.03
N ALA A 298 20.01 -16.04 3.21
CA ALA A 298 20.75 -16.03 1.95
C ALA A 298 19.91 -15.55 0.75
N ASP A 299 18.61 -15.28 0.94
CA ASP A 299 17.78 -14.74 -0.15
C ASP A 299 18.21 -13.31 -0.53
N ASP A 300 18.26 -13.06 -1.82
CA ASP A 300 18.73 -11.83 -2.44
C ASP A 300 17.59 -10.93 -2.92
N ASN A 301 16.37 -11.45 -3.00
CA ASN A 301 15.20 -10.75 -3.51
C ASN A 301 14.42 -10.10 -2.35
N LEU A 302 15.12 -9.23 -1.61
CA LEU A 302 14.61 -8.55 -0.40
C LEU A 302 14.54 -7.04 -0.58
N VAL A 303 13.57 -6.42 0.08
CA VAL A 303 13.43 -4.97 0.24
C VAL A 303 13.35 -4.63 1.72
N PHE A 304 14.07 -3.59 2.16
CA PHE A 304 13.97 -3.09 3.53
C PHE A 304 12.73 -2.21 3.65
N ALA A 305 11.78 -2.61 4.50
CA ALA A 305 10.43 -2.07 4.53
C ALA A 305 9.96 -1.51 5.88
N PRO A 306 10.67 -0.55 6.49
CA PRO A 306 10.23 0.07 7.75
C PRO A 306 9.03 1.01 7.54
N HIS A 307 8.42 1.41 8.66
CA HIS A 307 7.43 2.50 8.69
C HIS A 307 8.07 3.82 9.10
N HIS A 308 7.50 4.94 8.63
CA HIS A 308 7.98 6.29 8.94
C HIS A 308 6.84 7.19 9.41
N TYR A 309 6.82 7.45 10.71
CA TYR A 309 5.78 8.24 11.37
C TYR A 309 6.31 9.46 12.13
N PHE A 310 7.54 9.90 11.85
CA PHE A 310 8.14 11.06 12.52
C PHE A 310 7.42 12.37 12.17
N GLU A 311 7.23 13.22 13.17
CA GLU A 311 6.36 14.42 13.18
C GLU A 311 4.87 14.14 12.90
N SER A 312 4.44 12.88 12.92
CA SER A 312 3.04 12.47 12.76
C SER A 312 2.48 11.88 14.05
N ILE A 313 3.00 10.73 14.46
CA ILE A 313 2.63 10.04 15.72
C ILE A 313 3.85 9.66 16.57
N SER A 314 5.06 9.85 16.03
CA SER A 314 6.32 9.89 16.79
C SER A 314 6.95 11.27 16.65
N TYR A 315 7.45 11.84 17.74
CA TYR A 315 7.93 13.24 17.79
C TYR A 315 9.39 13.38 18.21
N ASP A 316 10.11 12.26 18.32
CA ASP A 316 11.51 12.27 18.77
C ASP A 316 12.48 12.78 17.71
N LEU A 317 12.10 12.69 16.43
CA LEU A 317 12.93 13.09 15.29
C LEU A 317 12.14 13.92 14.28
N SER A 318 12.86 14.69 13.47
CA SER A 318 12.27 15.35 12.30
C SER A 318 12.01 14.34 11.18
N ILE A 319 11.17 14.73 10.22
CA ILE A 319 10.90 13.92 9.02
C ILE A 319 12.19 13.52 8.31
N GLU A 320 13.05 14.50 8.03
CA GLU A 320 14.28 14.31 7.28
C GLU A 320 15.30 13.46 8.04
N LEU A 321 15.43 13.67 9.35
CA LEU A 321 16.35 12.89 10.18
C LEU A 321 15.89 11.43 10.27
N GLY A 322 14.59 11.19 10.49
CA GLY A 322 14.02 9.86 10.46
C GLY A 322 14.26 9.17 9.13
N TYR A 323 14.04 9.88 8.02
CA TYR A 323 14.27 9.32 6.68
C TYR A 323 15.74 8.95 6.46
N ASN A 324 16.67 9.80 6.88
CA ASN A 324 18.11 9.54 6.78
C ASN A 324 18.53 8.31 7.59
N ILE A 325 17.92 8.08 8.77
CA ILE A 325 18.16 6.88 9.58
C ILE A 325 17.65 5.63 8.87
N LEU A 326 16.42 5.66 8.34
CA LEU A 326 15.87 4.51 7.62
C LEU A 326 16.68 4.19 6.36
N ARG A 327 17.15 5.22 5.64
CA ARG A 327 18.06 5.05 4.50
C ARG A 327 19.41 4.46 4.91
N ALA A 328 19.97 4.90 6.04
CA ALA A 328 21.18 4.28 6.57
C ALA A 328 20.93 2.80 6.93
N GLY A 329 19.75 2.48 7.47
CA GLY A 329 19.29 1.11 7.72
C GLY A 329 19.24 0.28 6.44
N SER A 330 18.70 0.82 5.34
CA SER A 330 18.65 0.10 4.06
C SER A 330 20.04 -0.18 3.49
N VAL A 331 20.98 0.74 3.66
CA VAL A 331 22.40 0.55 3.29
C VAL A 331 23.03 -0.57 4.11
N LEU A 332 22.80 -0.60 5.43
CA LEU A 332 23.26 -1.70 6.30
C LEU A 332 22.64 -3.04 5.89
N PHE A 333 21.35 -3.03 5.54
CA PHE A 333 20.63 -4.19 5.03
C PHE A 333 21.02 -4.58 3.59
N ASN A 334 21.88 -3.77 2.95
CA ASN A 334 22.36 -3.94 1.59
C ASN A 334 21.22 -4.00 0.55
N SER A 335 20.19 -3.18 0.73
CA SER A 335 18.94 -3.19 -0.02
C SER A 335 18.42 -1.78 -0.31
N THR A 336 17.44 -1.68 -1.22
CA THR A 336 16.63 -0.47 -1.37
C THR A 336 15.64 -0.31 -0.21
N LEU A 337 15.21 0.93 0.01
CA LEU A 337 14.22 1.33 1.00
C LEU A 337 12.84 1.49 0.34
N TRP A 338 11.83 0.86 0.91
CA TRP A 338 10.43 1.07 0.57
C TRP A 338 9.64 1.29 1.85
N VAL A 339 9.02 2.46 2.05
CA VAL A 339 8.33 2.77 3.32
C VAL A 339 6.92 2.17 3.32
N GLY A 340 6.70 1.09 4.06
CA GLY A 340 5.43 0.34 4.05
C GLY A 340 4.25 1.15 4.56
N GLU A 341 4.50 2.06 5.51
CA GLU A 341 3.52 2.99 6.02
C GLU A 341 4.12 4.34 6.37
N TRP A 342 3.37 5.38 6.04
CA TRP A 342 3.54 6.74 6.53
C TRP A 342 2.23 7.50 6.33
N GLY A 343 1.97 8.50 7.16
CA GLY A 343 0.74 9.28 7.06
C GLY A 343 0.70 10.41 8.07
N TYR A 344 -0.25 11.33 7.90
CA TYR A 344 -0.45 12.46 8.80
C TYR A 344 -1.94 12.69 9.03
N PHE A 345 -2.32 13.05 10.26
CA PHE A 345 -3.70 12.88 10.73
C PHE A 345 -4.35 14.17 11.27
N ASN A 346 -3.71 15.35 11.14
CA ASN A 346 -4.27 16.64 11.57
C ASN A 346 -4.90 17.45 10.42
N GLY A 347 -5.36 16.76 9.37
CA GLY A 347 -6.00 17.39 8.21
C GLY A 347 -5.08 18.36 7.45
N ILE A 348 -5.64 19.42 6.87
CA ILE A 348 -4.91 20.33 5.97
C ILE A 348 -3.66 20.98 6.59
N ALA A 349 -3.59 21.07 7.93
CA ALA A 349 -2.45 21.59 8.66
C ALA A 349 -1.16 20.79 8.38
N ASP A 350 -1.27 19.49 8.06
CA ASP A 350 -0.11 18.64 7.79
C ASP A 350 0.39 18.70 6.33
N THR A 351 -0.27 19.45 5.44
CA THR A 351 0.15 19.56 4.02
C THR A 351 1.61 19.98 3.85
N ALA A 352 2.14 20.84 4.72
CA ALA A 352 3.56 21.24 4.69
C ALA A 352 4.50 20.06 5.03
N LYS A 353 4.12 19.20 5.97
CA LYS A 353 4.86 17.99 6.33
C LYS A 353 4.84 16.96 5.22
N ILE A 354 3.68 16.74 4.59
CA ILE A 354 3.54 15.82 3.45
C ILE A 354 4.44 16.27 2.28
N LYS A 355 4.55 17.59 2.02
CA LYS A 355 5.49 18.11 1.00
C LYS A 355 6.96 17.87 1.35
N ARG A 356 7.33 17.97 2.63
CA ARG A 356 8.69 17.65 3.11
C ARG A 356 9.00 16.16 2.95
N PHE A 357 8.06 15.30 3.35
CA PHE A 357 8.19 13.85 3.16
C PHE A 357 8.35 13.50 1.68
N ALA A 358 7.48 14.05 0.82
CA ALA A 358 7.54 13.87 -0.63
C ALA A 358 8.90 14.26 -1.23
N ALA A 359 9.50 15.35 -0.77
CA ALA A 359 10.83 15.76 -1.21
C ALA A 359 11.92 14.75 -0.82
N MET A 360 11.81 14.14 0.37
CA MET A 360 12.72 13.07 0.80
C MET A 360 12.55 11.80 -0.05
N GLU A 361 11.31 11.39 -0.35
CA GLU A 361 11.06 10.25 -1.24
C GLU A 361 11.69 10.44 -2.62
N ASP A 362 11.61 11.67 -3.17
CA ASP A 362 12.17 12.01 -4.48
C ASP A 362 13.71 11.99 -4.44
N ALA A 363 14.31 12.60 -3.41
CA ALA A 363 15.76 12.67 -3.25
C ALA A 363 16.45 11.32 -3.05
N CYS A 364 15.73 10.29 -2.61
CA CYS A 364 16.28 8.94 -2.42
C CYS A 364 15.75 7.90 -3.41
N PHE A 365 14.88 8.27 -4.35
CA PHE A 365 14.17 7.34 -5.23
C PHE A 365 13.45 6.22 -4.46
N CYS A 366 12.93 6.55 -3.28
CA CYS A 366 12.28 5.57 -2.42
C CYS A 366 10.80 5.44 -2.78
N GLY A 367 10.33 4.20 -2.75
CA GLY A 367 8.91 3.91 -2.81
C GLY A 367 8.24 3.98 -1.43
N SER A 368 6.92 3.99 -1.42
CA SER A 368 6.14 4.00 -0.19
C SER A 368 4.68 3.59 -0.39
N ALA A 369 3.97 3.32 0.71
CA ALA A 369 2.52 3.27 0.74
C ALA A 369 1.95 4.18 1.85
N TRP A 370 1.06 5.10 1.47
CA TRP A 370 0.39 6.01 2.41
C TRP A 370 -0.61 5.26 3.30
N TRP A 371 -0.63 5.56 4.60
CA TRP A 371 -1.64 5.11 5.56
C TRP A 371 -2.75 6.17 5.73
N GLN A 372 -3.96 5.96 5.24
CA GLN A 372 -4.44 4.84 4.41
C GLN A 372 -5.50 5.32 3.40
N TRP A 373 -5.96 4.43 2.51
CA TRP A 373 -6.97 4.76 1.50
C TRP A 373 -8.28 5.28 2.11
N ALA A 374 -8.86 4.49 3.01
CA ALA A 374 -10.11 4.82 3.69
C ALA A 374 -10.13 4.11 5.05
N GLN A 375 -10.74 4.73 6.05
CA GLN A 375 -10.92 4.12 7.38
C GLN A 375 -12.39 4.22 7.77
N ALA A 376 -12.99 3.09 8.13
CA ALA A 376 -14.36 3.09 8.61
C ALA A 376 -14.44 3.70 10.03
N PRO A 377 -15.54 4.37 10.40
CA PRO A 377 -15.66 4.95 11.74
C PRO A 377 -15.64 3.94 12.90
N GLY A 378 -15.92 2.67 12.62
CA GLY A 378 -15.87 1.58 13.61
C GLY A 378 -14.51 0.91 13.72
N ASP A 379 -13.54 1.32 12.89
CA ASP A 379 -12.16 0.83 12.93
C ASP A 379 -11.59 1.06 14.34
N PRO A 380 -10.83 0.12 14.92
CA PRO A 380 -10.18 0.33 16.23
C PRO A 380 -9.46 1.67 16.34
N HIS A 381 -8.80 2.18 15.29
CA HIS A 381 -8.15 3.51 15.30
C HIS A 381 -9.13 4.69 15.43
N GLY A 382 -10.42 4.48 15.17
CA GLY A 382 -11.51 5.44 15.29
C GLY A 382 -12.34 5.33 16.59
N VAL A 383 -12.15 4.28 17.39
CA VAL A 383 -12.97 4.01 18.58
C VAL A 383 -12.18 3.75 19.87
N TRP A 384 -12.82 4.07 21.00
CA TRP A 384 -12.43 3.67 22.34
C TRP A 384 -12.68 2.18 22.59
N TRP A 385 -12.13 1.64 23.69
CA TRP A 385 -12.31 0.25 24.13
C TRP A 385 -13.75 -0.17 24.37
N ASN A 386 -14.65 0.78 24.63
CA ASN A 386 -16.09 0.54 24.79
C ASN A 386 -16.89 0.66 23.47
N GLY A 387 -16.22 0.83 22.32
CA GLY A 387 -16.84 0.99 21.01
C GLY A 387 -17.41 2.38 20.72
N SER A 388 -17.24 3.36 21.62
CA SER A 388 -17.60 4.75 21.36
C SER A 388 -16.54 5.42 20.48
N SER A 389 -16.93 6.31 19.57
CA SER A 389 -15.98 7.02 18.69
C SER A 389 -15.09 8.00 19.47
N PHE A 390 -13.82 8.18 19.03
CA PHE A 390 -12.88 9.19 19.58
C PHE A 390 -13.42 10.61 19.42
N SER A 391 -13.97 10.88 18.24
CA SER A 391 -14.76 12.06 17.92
C SER A 391 -16.11 11.56 17.42
N ALA A 392 -17.22 12.01 17.99
CA ALA A 392 -18.55 11.68 17.51
C ALA A 392 -18.85 12.32 16.12
N SER A 393 -17.86 12.37 15.22
CA SER A 393 -18.01 12.86 13.86
C SER A 393 -18.87 11.88 13.08
N ASP A 394 -19.83 12.42 12.33
CA ASP A 394 -20.68 11.63 11.45
C ASP A 394 -19.88 10.96 10.32
N ASN A 395 -18.65 11.45 10.06
CA ASN A 395 -17.75 10.96 9.01
C ASN A 395 -16.30 10.77 9.51
N SER A 396 -15.56 9.90 8.83
CA SER A 396 -14.13 9.64 8.93
C SER A 396 -13.44 10.06 7.63
N MET A 397 -12.50 11.00 7.69
CA MET A 397 -11.75 11.48 6.52
C MET A 397 -10.30 10.99 6.58
N HIS A 398 -9.92 10.13 5.64
CA HIS A 398 -8.52 9.77 5.34
C HIS A 398 -8.12 10.33 3.98
N LEU A 399 -7.84 9.50 2.97
CA LEU A 399 -7.83 9.96 1.58
C LEU A 399 -9.25 10.00 1.00
N ILE A 400 -10.08 9.03 1.37
CA ILE A 400 -11.50 8.95 1.03
C ILE A 400 -12.34 9.13 2.29
N GLU A 401 -13.42 9.91 2.19
CA GLU A 401 -14.36 10.10 3.29
C GLU A 401 -15.39 8.97 3.37
N VAL A 402 -15.63 8.51 4.60
CA VAL A 402 -16.58 7.45 4.92
C VAL A 402 -17.53 7.94 6.00
N ASN A 403 -18.84 7.74 5.84
CA ASN A 403 -19.83 8.10 6.86
C ASN A 403 -19.93 7.05 7.98
N ALA A 404 -20.70 7.35 9.03
CA ALA A 404 -20.95 6.47 10.18
C ALA A 404 -21.47 5.07 9.81
N GLY A 405 -22.13 4.90 8.66
CA GLY A 405 -22.58 3.61 8.15
C GLY A 405 -21.51 2.79 7.41
N GLY A 406 -20.28 3.30 7.30
CA GLY A 406 -19.21 2.66 6.53
C GLY A 406 -19.32 2.88 5.02
N LEU A 407 -20.12 3.84 4.57
CA LEU A 407 -20.32 4.13 3.15
C LEU A 407 -19.46 5.31 2.72
N ARG A 408 -18.81 5.19 1.55
CA ARG A 408 -18.09 6.29 0.90
C ARG A 408 -19.06 7.43 0.60
N THR A 409 -18.70 8.67 0.96
CA THR A 409 -19.56 9.85 0.71
C THR A 409 -19.36 10.44 -0.68
N GLY A 410 -18.25 10.10 -1.33
CA GLY A 410 -17.77 10.72 -2.58
C GLY A 410 -16.82 11.90 -2.35
N ASN A 411 -16.70 12.39 -1.12
CA ASN A 411 -15.69 13.39 -0.78
C ASN A 411 -14.30 12.76 -0.65
N VAL A 412 -13.28 13.51 -1.03
CA VAL A 412 -11.88 13.08 -0.99
C VAL A 412 -11.01 14.18 -0.38
N ASN A 413 -9.88 13.78 0.20
CA ASN A 413 -8.91 14.70 0.77
C ASN A 413 -8.02 15.29 -0.34
N THR A 414 -8.61 16.18 -1.14
CA THR A 414 -7.94 16.83 -2.27
C THR A 414 -6.60 17.47 -1.91
N PRO A 415 -6.43 18.18 -0.76
CA PRO A 415 -5.13 18.74 -0.38
C PRO A 415 -4.03 17.68 -0.26
N PHE A 416 -4.33 16.49 0.27
CA PHE A 416 -3.35 15.40 0.40
C PHE A 416 -3.13 14.71 -0.93
N LEU A 417 -4.20 14.34 -1.63
CA LEU A 417 -4.14 13.66 -2.93
C LEU A 417 -3.40 14.50 -3.98
N ASN A 418 -3.51 15.83 -3.93
CA ASN A 418 -2.70 16.71 -4.76
C ASN A 418 -1.19 16.54 -4.55
N ILE A 419 -0.73 16.28 -3.32
CA ILE A 419 0.70 16.07 -3.04
C ILE A 419 1.12 14.65 -3.42
N LEU A 420 0.28 13.66 -3.11
CA LEU A 420 0.55 12.25 -3.38
C LEU A 420 0.52 11.93 -4.89
N SER A 421 -0.30 12.63 -5.67
CA SER A 421 -0.43 12.47 -7.14
C SER A 421 0.59 13.27 -7.97
N ARG A 422 1.63 13.84 -7.34
CA ARG A 422 2.65 14.64 -8.04
C ARG A 422 3.30 13.84 -9.19
N ALA A 423 3.74 14.54 -10.23
CA ALA A 423 4.40 13.92 -11.36
C ALA A 423 5.61 13.09 -10.89
N ARG A 424 5.85 11.91 -11.47
CA ARG A 424 6.97 11.04 -11.07
C ARG A 424 7.28 9.99 -12.14
N PRO A 425 8.52 9.51 -12.21
CA PRO A 425 8.79 8.27 -12.95
C PRO A 425 8.03 7.10 -12.31
N LEU A 426 7.45 6.25 -13.15
CA LEU A 426 6.90 4.94 -12.78
C LEU A 426 7.95 3.85 -13.00
N ALA A 427 8.65 3.93 -14.13
CA ALA A 427 9.71 3.02 -14.55
C ALA A 427 10.83 3.82 -15.25
N ILE A 428 12.09 3.56 -14.93
CA ILE A 428 13.26 4.28 -15.46
C ILE A 428 14.13 3.28 -16.23
N THR A 429 14.43 3.59 -17.49
CA THR A 429 15.43 2.81 -18.25
C THR A 429 16.82 3.24 -17.81
N GLY A 430 17.55 2.34 -17.14
CA GLY A 430 18.87 2.65 -16.58
C GLY A 430 18.83 2.99 -15.09
N MET A 431 19.92 3.57 -14.60
CA MET A 431 20.10 3.88 -13.19
C MET A 431 19.68 5.33 -12.88
N PRO A 432 18.82 5.56 -11.88
CA PRO A 432 18.45 6.91 -11.45
C PRO A 432 19.65 7.67 -10.88
N VAL A 433 19.74 8.97 -11.19
CA VAL A 433 20.80 9.87 -10.70
C VAL A 433 20.22 10.99 -9.84
N ALA A 434 19.23 11.74 -10.35
CA ALA A 434 18.59 12.83 -9.62
C ALA A 434 17.11 12.96 -10.00
N PHE A 435 16.26 13.29 -9.02
CA PHE A 435 14.83 13.45 -9.25
C PHE A 435 14.25 14.53 -8.32
N THR A 436 13.46 15.43 -8.89
CA THR A 436 12.63 16.37 -8.13
C THR A 436 11.25 16.46 -8.75
N SER A 437 10.22 16.58 -7.91
CA SER A 437 8.85 16.84 -8.33
C SER A 437 8.18 17.85 -7.42
N ASN A 438 7.57 18.88 -7.99
CA ASN A 438 6.92 19.94 -7.22
C ASN A 438 5.38 19.78 -7.26
N PRO A 439 4.74 19.39 -6.15
CA PRO A 439 3.29 19.19 -6.09
C PRO A 439 2.46 20.49 -6.17
N THR A 440 3.10 21.66 -6.24
CA THR A 440 2.42 22.97 -6.26
C THR A 440 2.35 23.57 -7.66
N ASN A 441 3.37 23.34 -8.50
CA ASN A 441 3.42 23.87 -9.87
C ASN A 441 3.60 22.79 -10.94
N GLY A 442 3.69 21.52 -10.55
CA GLY A 442 3.74 20.37 -11.45
C GLY A 442 5.10 20.10 -12.08
N LEU A 443 6.11 20.94 -11.84
CA LEU A 443 7.44 20.78 -12.45
C LEU A 443 8.09 19.48 -11.98
N LEU A 444 8.67 18.75 -12.93
CA LEU A 444 9.48 17.55 -12.67
C LEU A 444 10.81 17.68 -13.41
N HIS A 445 11.88 17.24 -12.76
CA HIS A 445 13.18 17.01 -13.36
C HIS A 445 13.67 15.62 -12.98
N LEU A 446 14.09 14.82 -13.96
CA LEU A 446 14.70 13.50 -13.81
C LEU A 446 16.03 13.46 -14.57
N GLU A 447 17.06 12.93 -13.92
CA GLU A 447 18.33 12.54 -14.51
C GLU A 447 18.58 11.05 -14.25
N ALA A 448 19.03 10.33 -15.27
CA ALA A 448 19.38 8.92 -15.18
C ALA A 448 20.44 8.55 -16.22
N ASP A 449 21.08 7.39 -16.04
CA ASP A 449 22.10 6.86 -16.95
C ASP A 449 21.67 5.51 -17.50
N ALA A 450 21.49 5.44 -18.82
CA ALA A 450 21.06 4.24 -19.52
C ALA A 450 22.23 3.53 -20.21
N SER A 451 22.34 2.22 -20.07
CA SER A 451 23.30 1.42 -20.86
C SER A 451 22.71 0.95 -22.20
N THR A 452 21.40 1.07 -22.38
CA THR A 452 20.64 0.60 -23.54
C THR A 452 19.55 1.59 -23.91
N THR A 453 19.06 1.53 -25.16
CA THR A 453 17.84 2.24 -25.54
C THR A 453 16.62 1.58 -24.88
N GLY A 454 15.71 2.38 -24.34
CA GLY A 454 14.47 1.88 -23.75
C GLY A 454 13.50 3.01 -23.38
N ASP A 455 12.35 2.64 -22.83
CA ASP A 455 11.30 3.59 -22.45
C ASP A 455 11.33 3.89 -20.94
N THR A 456 11.46 5.17 -20.60
CA THR A 456 11.15 5.69 -19.26
C THR A 456 9.69 6.13 -19.21
N GLU A 457 8.95 5.68 -18.21
CA GLU A 457 7.52 5.96 -18.04
C GLU A 457 7.31 6.97 -16.91
N ILE A 458 6.48 7.98 -17.16
CA ILE A 458 6.21 9.08 -16.22
C ILE A 458 4.71 9.27 -16.06
N TRP A 459 4.25 9.31 -14.81
CA TRP A 459 2.93 9.81 -14.44
C TRP A 459 2.95 11.32 -14.33
N ILE A 460 1.94 12.00 -14.88
CA ILE A 460 1.79 13.45 -14.84
C ILE A 460 0.33 13.81 -14.54
N PRO A 461 0.00 14.47 -13.42
CA PRO A 461 -1.39 14.82 -13.10
C PRO A 461 -1.93 15.91 -14.04
N ASP A 462 -3.21 15.84 -14.41
CA ASP A 462 -3.83 16.76 -15.38
C ASP A 462 -4.14 18.16 -14.84
N ARG A 463 -4.10 18.32 -13.50
CA ARG A 463 -4.47 19.55 -12.80
C ARG A 463 -3.64 20.80 -13.12
N PHE A 464 -2.56 20.67 -13.87
CA PHE A 464 -1.71 21.78 -14.32
C PHE A 464 -1.86 22.10 -15.81
N GLY A 465 -2.70 21.36 -16.55
CA GLY A 465 -2.89 21.52 -18.00
C GLY A 465 -2.18 20.45 -18.83
N THR A 466 -1.98 20.73 -20.11
CA THR A 466 -1.25 19.82 -21.01
C THR A 466 0.25 19.91 -20.76
N PRO A 467 0.95 18.80 -20.46
CA PRO A 467 2.37 18.84 -20.16
C PRO A 467 3.22 19.05 -21.41
N LEU A 468 4.25 19.87 -21.29
CA LEU A 468 5.38 19.95 -22.19
C LEU A 468 6.53 19.10 -21.62
N ILE A 469 6.95 18.09 -22.38
CA ILE A 469 8.03 17.18 -21.98
C ILE A 469 9.24 17.44 -22.86
N THR A 470 10.33 17.82 -22.23
CA THR A 470 11.62 18.09 -22.89
C THR A 470 12.74 17.32 -22.20
N GLY A 471 13.94 17.36 -22.75
CA GLY A 471 15.05 16.65 -22.15
C GLY A 471 16.27 16.59 -23.07
N THR A 472 17.29 15.92 -22.58
CA THR A 472 18.52 15.62 -23.32
C THR A 472 18.62 14.12 -23.54
N ASN A 473 19.22 13.70 -24.66
CA ASN A 473 19.41 12.28 -25.00
C ASN A 473 18.10 11.46 -25.08
N ILE A 474 17.00 12.14 -25.41
CA ILE A 474 15.67 11.54 -25.66
C ILE A 474 15.41 11.45 -27.17
N LEU A 475 14.78 10.36 -27.60
CA LEU A 475 14.47 10.06 -29.00
C LEU A 475 13.04 10.45 -29.37
N GLN A 476 12.10 10.03 -28.55
CA GLN A 476 10.68 10.14 -28.81
C GLN A 476 9.93 10.29 -27.49
N VAL A 477 8.92 11.13 -27.49
CA VAL A 477 7.95 11.24 -26.40
C VAL A 477 6.58 10.86 -26.94
N THR A 478 5.92 9.91 -26.27
CA THR A 478 4.52 9.58 -26.50
C THR A 478 3.75 9.83 -25.22
N THR A 479 2.69 10.64 -25.30
CA THR A 479 1.87 11.00 -24.14
C THR A 479 0.44 10.52 -24.36
N ASN A 480 -0.06 9.68 -23.45
CA ASN A 480 -1.43 9.18 -23.48
C ASN A 480 -2.24 9.86 -22.37
N VAL A 481 -3.42 10.38 -22.71
CA VAL A 481 -4.39 10.87 -21.73
C VAL A 481 -5.01 9.66 -21.02
N VAL A 482 -5.04 9.71 -19.70
CA VAL A 482 -5.70 8.73 -18.83
C VAL A 482 -6.56 9.46 -17.82
N ASN A 483 -7.39 8.74 -17.06
CA ASN A 483 -8.18 9.38 -16.00
C ASN A 483 -7.26 10.03 -14.97
N GLY A 484 -7.45 11.32 -14.71
CA GLY A 484 -6.71 12.12 -13.73
C GLY A 484 -5.32 12.60 -14.18
N GLY A 485 -4.87 12.28 -15.40
CA GLY A 485 -3.53 12.64 -15.82
C GLY A 485 -3.10 12.15 -17.20
N TYR A 486 -1.79 12.03 -17.33
CA TYR A 486 -1.11 11.56 -18.52
C TYR A 486 -0.10 10.48 -18.13
N LEU A 487 0.03 9.47 -18.99
CA LEU A 487 1.15 8.55 -18.99
C LEU A 487 2.06 8.88 -20.17
N ALA A 488 3.27 9.35 -19.86
CA ALA A 488 4.27 9.64 -20.86
C ALA A 488 5.28 8.50 -20.95
N LYS A 489 5.56 8.05 -22.18
CA LYS A 489 6.68 7.17 -22.52
C LYS A 489 7.74 7.99 -23.23
N VAL A 490 8.93 8.06 -22.63
CA VAL A 490 10.07 8.79 -23.17
C VAL A 490 11.14 7.78 -23.54
N GLN A 491 11.35 7.60 -24.83
CA GLN A 491 12.39 6.73 -25.34
C GLN A 491 13.76 7.42 -25.19
N VAL A 492 14.71 6.75 -24.55
CA VAL A 492 16.04 7.29 -24.23
C VAL A 492 17.13 6.52 -24.98
N GLN A 493 18.28 7.17 -25.21
CA GLN A 493 19.46 6.50 -25.76
C GLN A 493 20.45 6.12 -24.65
N PRO A 494 21.43 5.24 -24.92
CA PRO A 494 22.54 5.02 -24.00
C PRO A 494 23.27 6.31 -23.63
N GLY A 495 23.74 6.38 -22.38
CA GLY A 495 24.36 7.53 -21.75
C GLY A 495 23.42 8.26 -20.78
N THR A 496 23.94 9.31 -20.15
CA THR A 496 23.16 10.20 -19.29
C THR A 496 22.08 10.92 -20.09
N TYR A 497 20.87 10.95 -19.54
CA TYR A 497 19.73 11.65 -20.11
C TYR A 497 18.97 12.43 -19.04
N THR A 498 18.23 13.44 -19.49
CA THR A 498 17.34 14.21 -18.63
C THR A 498 15.92 14.21 -19.17
N ILE A 499 14.94 14.30 -18.29
CA ILE A 499 13.54 14.54 -18.63
C ILE A 499 12.99 15.64 -17.74
N ASP A 500 12.44 16.67 -18.37
CA ASP A 500 11.82 17.82 -17.74
C ASP A 500 10.33 17.88 -18.11
N VAL A 501 9.46 18.11 -17.14
CA VAL A 501 8.02 18.34 -17.35
C VAL A 501 7.66 19.76 -16.91
N ALA A 502 7.02 20.51 -17.81
CA ALA A 502 6.49 21.85 -17.59
C ALA A 502 5.07 21.99 -18.19
N TYR A 503 4.43 23.16 -18.04
CA TYR A 503 3.06 23.44 -18.51
C TYR A 503 2.97 24.84 -19.12
#